data_AF-A0A183C0H1-F1
#
_entry.id   AF-A0A183C0H1-F1
#
_cell.length_a   1.000
_cell.length_b   1.000
_cell.length_c   1.000
_cell.angle_alpha   90.00
_cell.angle_beta   90.00
_cell.angle_gamma   90.00
#
_symmetry.space_group_name_H-M   'P 1'
#
loop_
_entity.id
_entity.type
_entity.pdbx_description
1 polymer ?
#
loop_
_entity_poly.entity_id
_entity_poly.type
_entity_poly.pdbx_seq_one_letter_code
_entity_poly.pdbx_strand_id
1 'polypeptide(L)'
;MVESSADMLLAIDRCIETISPRIWKILFSGNRIQLWLSLICLYGLFWAFFQKPAVFNGIFFAWLFNPFAGYHNDADGTFFVKLHVIHNVIIAICTPLIYVLFTIAFWYKQFHPQVEISRAKKMAFLQVFILSALNTLASFIYALMQYMEPSQWMITLTHFDWLSVHGLF
;
A
#
# COMPACT_ATOMS: atom_id res chain seq x y z
N MET A 1 4.52 -1.33 -5.55
CA MET A 1 3.69 -0.34 -6.29
C MET A 1 2.32 -0.88 -6.65
N VAL A 2 2.23 -1.93 -7.48
CA VAL A 2 0.93 -2.52 -7.88
C VAL A 2 0.14 -3.00 -6.67
N GLU A 3 0.79 -3.78 -5.81
CA GLU A 3 0.25 -4.32 -4.57
C GLU A 3 -0.32 -3.20 -3.68
N SER A 4 0.52 -2.23 -3.30
CA SER A 4 0.10 -1.05 -2.53
C SER A 4 -1.09 -0.27 -3.13
N SER A 5 -1.16 -0.15 -4.45
CA SER A 5 -2.28 0.50 -5.14
C SER A 5 -3.55 -0.34 -5.11
N ALA A 6 -3.42 -1.66 -5.27
CA ALA A 6 -4.53 -2.60 -5.17
C ALA A 6 -5.09 -2.64 -3.75
N ASP A 7 -4.24 -2.66 -2.73
CA ASP A 7 -4.63 -2.65 -1.32
C ASP A 7 -5.39 -1.38 -0.97
N MET A 8 -4.91 -0.22 -1.44
CA MET A 8 -5.61 1.04 -1.25
C MET A 8 -6.98 1.04 -1.96
N LEU A 9 -7.09 0.47 -3.16
CA LEU A 9 -8.38 0.33 -3.84
C LEU A 9 -9.34 -0.59 -3.07
N LEU A 10 -8.84 -1.72 -2.56
CA LEU A 10 -9.62 -2.65 -1.74
C LEU A 10 -10.08 -1.99 -0.43
N ALA A 11 -9.22 -1.18 0.20
CA ALA A 11 -9.58 -0.41 1.39
C ALA A 11 -10.73 0.55 1.09
N ILE A 12 -10.66 1.30 -0.03
CA ILE A 12 -11.72 2.20 -0.47
C ILE A 12 -13.01 1.43 -0.75
N ASP A 13 -12.94 0.30 -1.47
CA ASP A 13 -14.08 -0.57 -1.76
C ASP A 13 -14.81 -0.98 -0.48
N ARG A 14 -14.09 -1.53 0.50
CA ARG A 14 -14.68 -1.99 1.78
C ARG A 14 -15.20 -0.85 2.65
N CYS A 15 -14.49 0.27 2.67
CA CYS A 15 -14.91 1.47 3.40
C CYS A 15 -16.22 2.03 2.83
N ILE A 16 -16.32 2.18 1.51
CA ILE A 16 -17.50 2.73 0.85
C ILE A 16 -18.67 1.74 0.91
N GLU A 17 -18.42 0.44 0.74
CA GLU A 17 -19.46 -0.61 0.88
C GLU A 17 -20.13 -0.53 2.25
N THR A 18 -19.33 -0.31 3.30
CA THR A 18 -19.79 -0.25 4.69
C THR A 18 -20.47 1.08 5.03
N ILE A 19 -19.91 2.22 4.58
CA ILE A 19 -20.50 3.53 4.85
C ILE A 19 -21.75 3.74 4.01
N SER A 20 -21.69 3.57 2.69
CA SER A 20 -22.76 3.95 1.78
C SER A 20 -22.89 2.96 0.63
N PRO A 21 -23.77 1.96 0.78
CA PRO A 21 -24.06 1.00 -0.30
C PRO A 21 -24.54 1.67 -1.60
N ARG A 22 -25.12 2.88 -1.51
CA ARG A 22 -25.55 3.67 -2.68
C ARG A 22 -24.36 4.17 -3.49
N ILE A 23 -23.37 4.78 -2.83
CA ILE A 23 -22.15 5.27 -3.49
C ILE A 23 -21.33 4.09 -4.01
N TRP A 24 -21.26 3.02 -3.22
CA TRP A 24 -20.58 1.79 -3.63
C TRP A 24 -21.12 1.25 -4.95
N LYS A 25 -22.46 1.18 -5.10
CA LYS A 25 -23.08 0.76 -6.37
C LYS A 25 -22.70 1.66 -7.54
N ILE A 26 -22.53 2.96 -7.34
CA ILE A 26 -22.17 3.88 -8.43
C ILE A 26 -20.72 3.64 -8.88
N LEU A 27 -19.80 3.45 -7.94
CA LEU A 27 -18.36 3.36 -8.20
C LEU A 27 -17.89 1.97 -8.60
N PHE A 28 -18.45 0.91 -8.00
CA PHE A 28 -17.91 -0.44 -8.06
C PHE A 28 -18.85 -1.50 -8.66
N SER A 29 -20.10 -1.16 -8.99
CA SER A 29 -21.01 -2.20 -9.52
C SER A 29 -20.74 -2.58 -10.97
N GLY A 30 -20.99 -3.86 -11.27
CA GLY A 30 -20.85 -4.43 -12.62
C GLY A 30 -19.39 -4.45 -13.08
N ASN A 31 -19.17 -4.15 -14.36
CA ASN A 31 -17.82 -4.20 -14.96
C ASN A 31 -16.92 -3.01 -14.54
N ARG A 32 -17.41 -2.07 -13.72
CA ARG A 32 -16.60 -0.92 -13.26
C ARG A 32 -15.41 -1.36 -12.40
N ILE A 33 -15.56 -2.40 -11.58
CA ILE A 33 -14.43 -2.95 -10.82
C ILE A 33 -13.33 -3.47 -11.75
N GLN A 34 -13.69 -4.05 -12.90
CA GLN A 34 -12.73 -4.53 -13.89
C GLN A 34 -11.95 -3.37 -14.52
N LEU A 35 -12.59 -2.20 -14.71
CA LEU A 35 -11.89 -0.99 -15.16
C LEU A 35 -10.85 -0.54 -14.13
N TRP A 36 -11.21 -0.49 -12.85
CA TRP A 36 -10.28 -0.12 -11.77
C TRP A 36 -9.08 -1.08 -11.68
N LEU A 37 -9.34 -2.39 -11.77
CA LEU A 37 -8.28 -3.41 -11.80
C LEU A 37 -7.39 -3.25 -13.04
N SER A 38 -7.97 -2.98 -14.20
CA SER A 38 -7.22 -2.75 -15.44
C SER A 38 -6.31 -1.53 -15.32
N LEU A 39 -6.77 -0.44 -14.69
CA LEU A 39 -5.96 0.75 -14.43
C LEU A 39 -4.77 0.44 -13.52
N ILE A 40 -4.96 -0.37 -12.47
CA ILE A 40 -3.87 -0.80 -11.59
C ILE A 40 -2.86 -1.68 -12.34
N CYS A 41 -3.34 -2.59 -13.19
CA CYS A 41 -2.45 -3.42 -14.02
C CYS A 41 -1.63 -2.55 -15.00
N LEU A 42 -2.26 -1.58 -15.67
CA LEU A 42 -1.56 -0.65 -16.56
C LEU A 42 -0.53 0.19 -15.80
N TYR A 43 -0.87 0.65 -14.60
CA TYR A 43 0.07 1.33 -13.71
C TYR A 43 1.26 0.44 -13.36
N GLY A 44 1.02 -0.85 -13.09
CA GLY A 44 2.07 -1.83 -12.87
C GLY A 44 2.99 -2.05 -14.06
N LEU A 45 2.41 -2.16 -15.26
CA LEU A 45 3.19 -2.28 -16.49
C LEU A 45 4.05 -1.03 -16.72
N PHE A 46 3.53 0.16 -16.41
CA PHE A 46 4.33 1.39 -16.45
C PHE A 46 5.57 1.29 -15.55
N TRP A 47 5.39 0.83 -14.30
CA TRP A 47 6.53 0.63 -13.40
C TRP A 47 7.51 -0.43 -13.90
N ALA A 48 7.01 -1.55 -14.43
CA ALA A 48 7.83 -2.65 -14.89
C ALA A 48 8.72 -2.28 -16.10
N PHE A 49 8.21 -1.47 -17.03
CA PHE A 49 8.94 -1.13 -18.26
C PHE A 49 9.76 0.15 -18.17
N PHE A 50 9.32 1.14 -17.39
CA PHE A 50 9.91 2.49 -17.42
C PHE A 50 10.69 2.87 -16.16
N GLN A 51 10.60 2.11 -15.07
CA GLN A 51 11.27 2.44 -13.82
C GLN A 51 12.33 1.40 -13.47
N LYS A 52 13.38 1.85 -12.77
CA LYS A 52 14.47 0.98 -12.33
C LYS A 52 13.93 0.06 -11.22
N PRO A 53 14.04 -1.28 -11.36
CA PRO A 53 13.58 -2.18 -10.32
C PRO A 53 14.52 -2.11 -9.10
N ALA A 54 13.99 -2.42 -7.92
CA ALA A 54 14.83 -2.75 -6.79
C ALA A 54 15.58 -4.05 -7.08
N VAL A 55 16.86 -4.09 -6.75
CA VAL A 55 17.72 -5.26 -6.94
C VAL A 55 18.16 -5.77 -5.59
N PHE A 56 18.31 -7.09 -5.47
CA PHE A 56 18.79 -7.70 -4.24
C PHE A 56 20.27 -7.33 -4.02
N ASN A 57 20.57 -6.69 -2.89
CA ASN A 57 21.92 -6.35 -2.46
C ASN A 57 22.42 -7.41 -1.47
N GLY A 58 23.58 -8.00 -1.76
CA GLY A 58 24.17 -9.08 -0.95
C GLY A 58 24.91 -8.63 0.32
N ILE A 59 25.17 -7.33 0.51
CA ILE A 59 25.80 -6.79 1.72
C ILE A 59 24.75 -6.63 2.81
N PHE A 60 23.63 -6.00 2.46
CA PHE A 60 22.51 -5.76 3.37
C PHE A 60 21.48 -6.91 3.38
N PHE A 61 21.59 -7.88 2.48
CA PHE A 61 20.59 -8.95 2.27
C PHE A 61 19.17 -8.39 2.11
N ALA A 62 19.04 -7.30 1.34
CA ALA A 62 17.80 -6.56 1.19
C ALA A 62 17.59 -6.11 -0.25
N TRP A 63 16.33 -5.88 -0.62
CA TRP A 63 15.96 -5.31 -1.92
C TRP A 63 16.13 -3.79 -1.87
N LEU A 64 17.09 -3.25 -2.62
CA LEU A 64 17.45 -1.83 -2.60
C LEU A 64 17.41 -1.25 -4.02
N PHE A 65 17.13 0.04 -4.13
CA PHE A 65 17.20 0.76 -5.40
C PHE A 65 18.65 1.05 -5.82
N ASN A 66 19.52 1.33 -4.85
CA ASN A 66 20.96 1.40 -5.08
C ASN A 66 21.58 0.00 -4.86
N PRO A 67 21.98 -0.72 -5.93
CA PRO A 67 22.58 -2.04 -5.80
C PRO A 67 23.96 -2.00 -5.14
N PHE A 68 24.65 -0.85 -5.17
CA PHE A 68 26.00 -0.67 -4.62
C PHE A 68 26.01 -0.04 -3.22
N ALA A 69 24.86 0.06 -2.56
CA ALA A 69 24.79 0.51 -1.18
C ALA A 69 25.78 -0.28 -0.30
N GLY A 70 26.55 0.44 0.53
CA GLY A 70 27.60 -0.12 1.38
C GLY A 70 28.97 -0.32 0.69
N TYR A 71 29.05 -0.17 -0.64
CA TYR A 71 30.30 -0.24 -1.41
C TYR A 71 30.64 1.09 -2.10
N HIS A 72 29.66 1.70 -2.77
CA HIS A 72 29.81 3.01 -3.40
C HIS A 72 28.60 3.90 -3.10
N ASN A 73 28.88 5.13 -2.66
CA ASN A 73 27.85 6.12 -2.41
C ASN A 73 27.25 6.61 -3.72
N ASP A 74 25.92 6.67 -3.82
CA ASP A 74 25.21 7.24 -4.96
C ASP A 74 25.24 8.78 -4.91
N ALA A 75 26.44 9.37 -4.97
CA ALA A 75 26.65 10.81 -4.85
C ALA A 75 25.93 11.59 -5.98
N ASP A 76 25.80 10.97 -7.15
CA ASP A 76 25.12 11.55 -8.31
C ASP A 76 23.60 11.32 -8.30
N GLY A 77 23.06 10.60 -7.31
CA GLY A 77 21.63 10.29 -7.19
C GLY A 77 21.08 9.48 -8.35
N THR A 78 21.92 8.72 -9.03
CA THR A 78 21.58 7.94 -10.24
C THR A 78 20.58 6.83 -9.96
N PHE A 79 20.59 6.28 -8.74
CA PHE A 79 19.70 5.20 -8.30
C PHE A 79 18.52 5.73 -7.49
N PHE A 80 18.44 7.04 -7.25
CA PHE A 80 17.31 7.67 -6.58
C PHE A 80 16.08 7.73 -7.50
N VAL A 81 15.05 6.95 -7.18
CA VAL A 81 13.82 6.86 -7.98
C VAL A 81 12.76 7.80 -7.39
N LYS A 82 12.78 9.08 -7.81
CA LYS A 82 11.88 10.15 -7.31
C LYS A 82 10.40 9.74 -7.33
N LEU A 83 9.95 9.13 -8.42
CA LEU A 83 8.56 8.69 -8.56
C LEU A 83 8.18 7.65 -7.50
N HIS A 84 9.13 6.80 -7.08
CA HIS A 84 8.87 5.75 -6.11
C HIS A 84 8.66 6.35 -4.73
N VAL A 85 9.49 7.34 -4.37
CA VAL A 85 9.32 8.09 -3.12
C VAL A 85 7.97 8.81 -3.11
N ILE A 86 7.60 9.49 -4.20
CA ILE A 86 6.31 10.17 -4.30
C ILE A 86 5.15 9.19 -4.09
N HIS A 87 5.18 8.04 -4.77
CA HIS A 87 4.17 6.99 -4.60
C HIS A 87 4.11 6.49 -3.14
N ASN A 88 5.25 6.16 -2.54
CA ASN A 88 5.29 5.69 -1.16
C ASN A 88 4.78 6.73 -0.16
N VAL A 89 5.10 8.01 -0.35
CA VAL A 89 4.59 9.11 0.47
C VAL A 89 3.08 9.26 0.30
N ILE A 90 2.56 9.16 -0.93
CA ILE A 90 1.12 9.16 -1.19
C ILE A 90 0.44 8.01 -0.43
N ILE A 91 0.96 6.79 -0.53
CA ILE A 91 0.40 5.63 0.17
C ILE A 91 0.47 5.82 1.69
N ALA A 92 1.60 6.30 2.20
CA ALA A 92 1.83 6.53 3.63
C ALA A 92 0.88 7.59 4.22
N ILE A 93 0.43 8.56 3.43
CA ILE A 93 -0.48 9.63 3.86
C ILE A 93 -1.94 9.27 3.57
N CYS A 94 -2.26 8.87 2.35
CA CYS A 94 -3.64 8.64 1.91
C CYS A 94 -4.28 7.44 2.62
N THR A 95 -3.53 6.36 2.86
CA THR A 95 -4.08 5.14 3.46
C THR A 95 -4.58 5.39 4.89
N PRO A 96 -3.79 5.98 5.81
CA PRO A 96 -4.30 6.36 7.12
C PRO A 96 -5.45 7.36 7.06
N LEU A 97 -5.39 8.35 6.16
CA LEU A 97 -6.47 9.34 6.01
C LEU A 97 -7.79 8.68 5.61
N ILE A 98 -7.79 7.73 4.69
CA ILE A 98 -8.99 6.97 4.29
C ILE A 98 -9.60 6.28 5.52
N TYR A 99 -8.78 5.65 6.36
CA TYR A 99 -9.25 4.97 7.56
C TYR A 99 -9.74 5.93 8.65
N VAL A 100 -9.11 7.10 8.82
CA VAL A 100 -9.58 8.15 9.75
C VAL A 100 -10.91 8.73 9.29
N LEU A 101 -11.04 9.06 7.99
CA LEU A 101 -12.31 9.52 7.44
C LEU A 101 -13.39 8.44 7.58
N PHE A 102 -13.01 7.17 7.41
CA PHE A 102 -13.91 6.05 7.61
C PHE A 102 -14.40 5.93 9.05
N THR A 103 -13.51 5.98 10.05
CA THR A 103 -13.89 5.87 11.46
C THR A 103 -14.79 7.03 11.88
N ILE A 104 -14.51 8.24 11.43
CA ILE A 104 -15.35 9.42 11.64
C ILE A 104 -16.73 9.20 11.01
N ALA A 105 -16.80 8.81 9.74
CA ALA A 105 -18.07 8.57 9.03
C ALA A 105 -18.87 7.42 9.66
N PHE A 106 -18.20 6.37 10.13
CA PHE A 106 -18.81 5.24 10.83
C PHE A 106 -19.40 5.68 12.17
N TRP A 107 -18.67 6.49 12.94
CA TRP A 107 -19.13 7.04 14.22
C TRP A 107 -20.37 7.92 14.05
N TYR A 108 -20.40 8.79 13.02
CA TYR A 108 -21.59 9.57 12.70
C TYR A 108 -22.82 8.71 12.34
N LYS A 109 -22.62 7.56 11.69
CA LYS A 109 -23.70 6.65 11.32
C LYS A 109 -24.19 5.75 12.45
N GLN A 110 -23.41 5.59 13.53
CA GLN A 110 -23.81 4.79 14.68
C GLN A 110 -25.07 5.33 15.38
N PHE A 111 -25.37 6.62 15.22
CA PHE A 111 -26.60 7.25 15.71
C PHE A 111 -27.86 6.92 14.88
N HIS A 112 -27.70 6.27 13.73
CA HIS A 112 -28.78 5.75 12.89
C HIS A 112 -28.54 4.27 12.62
N PRO A 113 -28.96 3.35 13.52
CA PRO A 113 -28.72 1.93 13.37
C PRO A 113 -29.40 1.43 12.09
N GLN A 114 -28.61 1.20 11.05
CA GLN A 114 -29.08 0.66 9.78
C GLN A 114 -28.12 -0.46 9.39
N VAL A 115 -28.69 -1.66 9.33
CA VAL A 115 -28.12 -2.91 8.78
C VAL A 115 -27.02 -3.56 9.62
N GLU A 116 -27.31 -4.77 10.09
CA GLU A 116 -26.31 -5.65 10.69
C GLU A 116 -25.24 -6.03 9.65
N ILE A 117 -23.98 -5.70 9.94
CA ILE A 117 -22.86 -6.10 9.09
C ILE A 117 -22.53 -7.56 9.38
N SER A 118 -22.64 -8.42 8.35
CA SER A 118 -22.31 -9.84 8.45
C SER A 118 -20.87 -10.07 8.96
N ARG A 119 -20.65 -11.18 9.68
CA ARG A 119 -19.32 -11.57 10.17
C ARG A 119 -18.27 -11.62 9.05
N ALA A 120 -18.63 -12.16 7.90
CA ALA A 120 -17.74 -12.26 6.74
C ALA A 120 -17.23 -10.87 6.29
N LYS A 121 -18.12 -9.87 6.20
CA LYS A 121 -17.74 -8.49 5.86
C LYS A 121 -16.81 -7.86 6.89
N LYS A 122 -17.05 -8.11 8.19
CA LYS A 122 -16.16 -7.63 9.27
C LYS A 122 -14.77 -8.24 9.17
N MET A 123 -14.67 -9.54 8.90
CA MET A 123 -13.39 -10.23 8.77
C MET A 123 -12.62 -9.78 7.51
N ALA A 124 -13.31 -9.62 6.37
CA ALA A 124 -12.71 -9.09 5.15
C ALA A 124 -12.22 -7.65 5.34
N PHE A 125 -12.96 -6.81 6.06
CA PHE A 125 -12.52 -5.46 6.41
C PHE A 125 -11.26 -5.49 7.28
N LEU A 126 -11.24 -6.31 8.33
CA LEU A 126 -10.08 -6.45 9.22
C LEU A 126 -8.84 -6.94 8.47
N GLN A 127 -9.01 -7.90 7.56
CA GLN A 127 -7.95 -8.38 6.69
C GLN A 127 -7.34 -7.24 5.87
N VAL A 128 -8.16 -6.50 5.13
CA VAL A 128 -7.69 -5.39 4.28
C VAL A 128 -7.08 -4.27 5.12
N PHE A 129 -7.60 -4.03 6.33
CA PHE A 129 -7.03 -3.06 7.27
C PHE A 129 -5.61 -3.45 7.72
N ILE A 130 -5.40 -4.70 8.14
CA ILE A 130 -4.07 -5.17 8.55
C ILE A 130 -3.10 -5.12 7.37
N LEU A 131 -3.51 -5.60 6.20
CA LEU A 131 -2.74 -5.55 4.96
C LEU A 131 -2.29 -4.11 4.63
N SER A 132 -3.23 -3.17 4.65
CA SER A 132 -2.97 -1.76 4.38
C SER A 132 -2.03 -1.12 5.40
N ALA A 133 -2.11 -1.52 6.68
CA ALA A 133 -1.22 -1.04 7.72
C ALA A 133 0.22 -1.53 7.51
N LEU A 134 0.40 -2.82 7.20
CA LEU A 134 1.71 -3.40 6.88
C LEU A 134 2.32 -2.74 5.63
N ASN A 135 1.53 -2.57 4.57
CA ASN A 135 2.01 -1.93 3.34
C ASN A 135 2.32 -0.43 3.52
N THR A 136 1.60 0.27 4.42
CA THR A 136 1.91 1.65 4.83
C THR A 136 3.25 1.70 5.57
N LEU A 137 3.48 0.78 6.51
CA LEU A 137 4.74 0.67 7.25
C LEU A 137 5.92 0.40 6.31
N ALA A 138 5.78 -0.58 5.42
CA ALA A 138 6.77 -0.88 4.40
C ALA A 138 7.05 0.34 3.50
N SER A 139 6.00 1.03 3.03
CA SER A 139 6.15 2.24 2.19
C SER A 139 6.97 3.32 2.89
N PHE A 140 6.73 3.54 4.18
CA PHE A 140 7.47 4.50 5.00
C PHE A 140 8.94 4.08 5.18
N ILE A 141 9.20 2.82 5.53
CA ILE A 141 10.56 2.31 5.71
C ILE A 141 11.35 2.39 4.39
N TYR A 142 10.75 2.01 3.27
CA TYR A 142 11.39 2.11 1.95
C TYR A 142 11.67 3.56 1.53
N ALA A 143 10.80 4.50 1.90
CA ALA A 143 11.09 5.92 1.68
C ALA A 143 12.32 6.35 2.48
N LEU A 144 12.43 5.95 3.76
CA LEU A 144 13.61 6.22 4.58
C LEU A 144 14.89 5.59 4.02
N MET A 145 14.83 4.34 3.53
CA MET A 145 15.98 3.66 2.91
C MET A 145 16.49 4.34 1.63
N GLN A 146 15.69 5.20 0.99
CA GLN A 146 16.15 6.00 -0.15
C GLN A 146 16.86 7.30 0.27
N TYR A 147 16.61 7.79 1.49
CA TYR A 147 17.24 9.02 2.02
C TYR A 147 18.45 8.74 2.91
N MET A 148 18.51 7.56 3.53
CA MET A 148 19.54 7.19 4.49
C MET A 148 20.02 5.76 4.21
N GLU A 149 21.25 5.46 4.62
CA GLU A 149 21.80 4.11 4.48
C GLU A 149 20.97 3.09 5.31
N PRO A 150 20.61 1.92 4.73
CA PRO A 150 19.76 0.96 5.42
C PRO A 150 20.42 0.39 6.66
N SER A 151 19.83 0.68 7.83
CA SER A 151 20.21 0.06 9.09
C SER A 151 19.53 -1.30 9.30
N GLN A 152 20.08 -2.14 10.19
CA GLN A 152 19.57 -3.51 10.41
C GLN A 152 18.09 -3.56 10.82
N TRP A 153 17.62 -2.64 11.68
CA TRP A 153 16.22 -2.67 12.11
C TRP A 153 15.26 -2.43 10.95
N MET A 154 15.62 -1.56 9.99
CA MET A 154 14.81 -1.27 8.80
C MET A 154 14.70 -2.51 7.92
N ILE A 155 15.81 -3.21 7.74
CA ILE A 155 15.88 -4.43 6.92
C ILE A 155 15.03 -5.53 7.54
N THR A 156 15.20 -5.78 8.85
CA THR A 156 14.42 -6.81 9.55
C THR A 156 12.92 -6.54 9.51
N LEU A 157 12.49 -5.29 9.74
CA LEU A 157 11.07 -4.94 9.64
C LEU A 157 10.54 -5.09 8.21
N THR A 158 11.30 -4.68 7.21
CA THR A 158 10.89 -4.82 5.80
C THR A 158 10.69 -6.28 5.41
N HIS A 159 11.59 -7.17 5.84
CA HIS A 159 11.44 -8.62 5.61
C HIS A 159 10.26 -9.20 6.37
N PHE A 160 10.04 -8.77 7.61
CA PHE A 160 8.89 -9.19 8.40
C PHE A 160 7.57 -8.74 7.77
N ASP A 161 7.49 -7.49 7.31
CA ASP A 161 6.32 -6.95 6.62
C ASP A 161 6.06 -7.73 5.34
N TRP A 162 7.09 -7.99 4.53
CA TRP A 162 6.98 -8.79 3.32
C TRP A 162 6.43 -10.19 3.60
N LEU A 163 7.00 -10.90 4.57
CA LEU A 163 6.55 -12.22 5.01
C LEU A 163 5.12 -12.18 5.56
N SER A 164 4.77 -11.14 6.30
CA SER A 164 3.44 -10.99 6.89
C SER A 164 2.38 -10.79 5.82
N VAL A 165 2.67 -9.97 4.80
CA VAL A 165 1.74 -9.72 3.70
C VAL A 165 1.51 -10.98 2.85
N HIS A 166 2.57 -11.76 2.60
CA HIS A 166 2.50 -12.92 1.71
C HIS A 166 2.19 -14.24 2.43
N GLY A 167 2.37 -14.29 3.75
CA GLY A 167 2.27 -15.52 4.55
C GLY A 167 1.09 -15.60 5.50
N LEU A 168 0.46 -14.48 5.87
CA LEU A 168 -0.70 -14.46 6.79
C LEU A 168 -2.05 -14.31 6.08
N PHE A 169 -2.08 -13.94 4.80
CA PHE A 169 -3.28 -13.62 4.03
C PHE A 169 -3.29 -14.31 2.68
#